data_AF-A0AAJ2AIE8-F1
#
_entry.id   AF-A0AAJ2AIE8-F1
#
_cell.length_a   1.000
_cell.length_b   1.000
_cell.length_c   1.000
_cell.angle_alpha   90.00
_cell.angle_beta   90.00
_cell.angle_gamma   90.00
#
_symmetry.space_group_name_H-M   'P 1'
#
loop_
_entity.id
_entity.type
_entity.pdbx_description
1 polymer ?
#
loop_
_entity_poly.entity_id
_entity_poly.type
_entity_poly.pdbx_seq_one_letter_code
_entity_poly.pdbx_strand_id
1 'polypeptide(L)' 'METEEMSVEHVQRLADQAESLRMQSVAVPLKDLQILLQICETAIAQQNAAAAK' A
#
# COMPACT_ATOMS: atom_id res chain seq x y z
N MET A 1 14.11 16.81 -10.66
CA MET A 1 13.51 16.04 -9.57
C MET A 1 14.23 14.72 -9.53
N GLU A 2 14.99 14.45 -8.48
CA GLU A 2 15.61 13.15 -8.28
C GLU A 2 14.48 12.14 -8.04
N THR A 3 14.46 11.08 -8.84
CA THR A 3 13.51 9.99 -8.68
C THR A 3 13.96 9.14 -7.51
N GLU A 4 13.62 9.55 -6.29
CA GLU A 4 13.74 8.67 -5.12
C GLU A 4 12.99 7.37 -5.43
N GLU A 5 13.71 6.25 -5.45
CA GLU A 5 13.13 4.93 -5.56
C GLU A 5 12.48 4.58 -4.22
N MET A 6 11.17 4.37 -4.22
CA MET A 6 10.46 3.95 -3.02
C MET A 6 10.59 2.42 -2.92
N SER A 7 11.21 1.95 -1.84
CA SER A 7 11.22 0.53 -1.52
C SER A 7 9.84 0.06 -1.02
N VAL A 8 9.62 -1.26 -1.00
CA VAL A 8 8.38 -1.87 -0.46
C VAL A 8 8.03 -1.35 0.93
N GLU A 9 9.04 -1.26 1.81
CA GLU A 9 8.86 -0.72 3.16
C GLU A 9 8.38 0.73 3.15
N HIS A 10 8.81 1.53 2.18
CA HIS A 10 8.44 2.93 2.11
C HIS A 10 6.99 3.11 1.65
N VAL A 11 6.56 2.32 0.65
CA VAL A 11 5.16 2.29 0.19
C VAL A 11 4.23 1.77 1.29
N GLN A 12 4.65 0.76 2.05
CA GLN A 12 3.91 0.25 3.21
C GLN A 12 3.72 1.35 4.26
N ARG A 13 4.79 2.02 4.69
CA ARG A 13 4.70 3.12 5.67
C ARG A 13 3.82 4.25 5.19
N LEU A 14 3.85 4.57 3.90
CA LEU A 14 2.99 5.61 3.33
C LEU A 14 1.50 5.23 3.42
N ALA A 15 1.17 3.97 3.13
CA ALA A 15 -0.19 3.46 3.28
C ALA A 15 -0.65 3.49 4.74
N ASP A 16 0.20 3.02 5.68
CA ASP A 16 -0.09 3.02 7.12
C ASP A 16 -0.29 4.45 7.66
N GLN A 17 0.54 5.40 7.21
CA GLN A 17 0.40 6.80 7.57
C GLN A 17 -0.91 7.40 7.05
N ALA A 18 -1.27 7.12 5.80
CA ALA A 18 -2.51 7.60 5.23
C ALA A 18 -3.74 7.05 5.97
N GLU A 19 -3.72 5.78 6.37
CA GLU A 19 -4.75 5.19 7.22
C GLU A 19 -4.83 5.89 8.58
N SER A 20 -3.69 6.14 9.23
CA SER A 20 -3.64 6.84 10.53
C SER A 20 -4.24 8.25 10.46
N LEU A 21 -4.08 8.91 9.32
CA LEU A 21 -4.63 10.25 9.03
C LEU A 21 -6.06 10.20 8.49
N ARG A 22 -6.67 9.00 8.37
CA ARG A 22 -8.00 8.75 7.78
C ARG A 22 -8.13 9.32 6.37
N MET A 23 -7.04 9.31 5.61
CA MET A 23 -7.05 9.71 4.21
C MET A 23 -7.67 8.62 3.36
N GLN A 24 -8.46 9.01 2.37
CA GLN A 24 -9.10 8.07 1.44
C GLN A 24 -8.21 7.68 0.26
N SER A 25 -7.12 8.42 0.03
CA SER A 25 -6.28 8.25 -1.15
C SER A 25 -4.84 8.60 -0.84
N VAL A 26 -3.92 7.91 -1.50
CA VAL A 26 -2.47 8.18 -1.47
C VAL A 26 -1.97 8.35 -2.89
N ALA A 27 -1.14 9.38 -3.10
CA ALA A 27 -0.44 9.56 -4.36
C ALA A 27 0.88 8.79 -4.31
N VAL A 28 1.11 7.92 -5.29
CA VAL A 28 2.38 7.19 -5.46
C VAL A 28 2.88 7.33 -6.90
N PRO A 29 4.21 7.30 -7.14
CA PRO A 29 4.74 7.20 -8.48
C PRO A 29 4.26 5.92 -9.18
N LEU A 30 4.09 5.97 -10.51
CA LEU A 30 3.60 4.82 -11.28
C LEU A 30 4.48 3.57 -11.11
N LYS A 31 5.79 3.76 -10.99
CA LYS A 31 6.77 2.68 -10.75
C LYS A 31 6.50 1.91 -9.45
N ASP A 32 5.90 2.57 -8.46
CA ASP A 32 5.63 2.02 -7.13
C ASP A 32 4.19 1.49 -7.00
N LEU A 33 3.33 1.74 -8.01
CA LEU A 33 1.95 1.26 -8.03
C LEU A 33 1.88 -0.26 -7.96
N GLN A 34 2.80 -0.96 -8.62
CA GLN A 34 2.84 -2.43 -8.61
C GLN A 34 3.05 -2.97 -7.19
N ILE A 35 3.91 -2.32 -6.40
CA ILE A 35 4.16 -2.66 -5.00
C ILE A 35 2.88 -2.47 -4.18
N LEU A 36 2.22 -1.32 -4.35
CA LEU A 36 0.98 -1.01 -3.63
C LEU A 36 -0.13 -2.03 -3.93
N LEU A 37 -0.28 -2.44 -5.20
CA LEU A 37 -1.25 -3.45 -5.60
C LEU A 37 -0.98 -4.81 -4.94
N GLN A 38 0.28 -5.25 -4.89
CA GLN A 38 0.66 -6.51 -4.21
C GLN A 38 0.34 -6.50 -2.71
N ILE A 39 0.59 -5.37 -2.05
CA ILE A 39 0.24 -5.17 -0.63
C ILE A 39 -1.29 -5.30 -0.46
N CYS A 40 -2.07 -4.61 -1.30
CA CYS A 40 -3.53 -4.65 -1.24
C CYS A 40 -4.09 -6.05 -1.51
N GLU A 41 -3.61 -6.75 -2.54
CA GLU A 41 -4.03 -8.12 -2.85
C GLU A 41 -3.78 -9.07 -1.67
N THR A 42 -2.61 -8.97 -1.04
CA THR A 42 -2.25 -9.77 0.13
C THR A 42 -3.19 -9.49 1.30
N ALA A 43 -3.45 -8.21 1.59
CA ALA A 43 -4.37 -7.80 2.66
C ALA A 43 -5.81 -8.26 2.40
N ILE A 44 -6.30 -8.16 1.16
CA ILE A 44 -7.63 -8.63 0.76
C ILE A 44 -7.72 -10.15 0.90
N ALA A 45 -6.71 -10.89 0.44
CA ALA A 45 -6.67 -12.34 0.58
C ALA A 45 -6.72 -12.79 2.05
N GLN A 46 -5.98 -12.10 2.93
CA GLN A 46 -6.01 -12.34 4.38
C GLN A 46 -7.38 -12.04 5.00
N GLN A 47 -8.00 -10.91 4.65
CA GLN A 47 -9.35 -10.59 5.12
C GLN A 47 -10.38 -11.64 4.67
N ASN A 48 -10.34 -12.04 3.41
CA ASN A 48 -11.26 -13.05 2.87
C ASN A 48 -11.08 -14.40 3.56
N ALA A 49 -9.83 -14.81 3.84
CA ALA A 49 -9.55 -16.03 4.59
C ALA A 49 -10.04 -15.95 6.04
N ALA A 50 -9.95 -14.78 6.69
CA ALA A 50 -10.46 -14.55 8.04
C ALA A 50 -12.00 -14.55 8.09
N ALA A 51 -12.66 -14.01 7.06
CA ALA A 51 -14.13 -13.96 6.96
C ALA A 51 -14.77 -15.32 6.59
N ALA A 52 -13.99 -16.25 6.03
CA ALA A 52 -14.45 -17.60 5.68
C ALA A 52 -14.35 -18.63 6.82
N LYS A 53 -13.87 -18.21 8.01
CA LYS A 53 -13.84 -19.00 9.25
C LYS A 53 -15.06 -18.71 10.13
#